data_AF-A0A938U7K6-F1
#
_entry.id   AF-A0A938U7K6-F1
#
_cell.length_a   1.000
_cell.length_b   1.000
_cell.length_c   1.000
_cell.angle_alpha   90.00
_cell.angle_beta   90.00
_cell.angle_gamma   90.00
#
_symmetry.space_group_name_H-M   'P 1'
#
loop_
_entity.id
_entity.type
_entity.pdbx_description
1 polymer ?
#
loop_
_entity_poly.entity_id
_entity_poly.type
_entity_poly.pdbx_seq_one_letter_code
_entity_poly.pdbx_strand_id
1 'polypeptide(L)'
;MKIAEKYLLIILIIITSILVFIGLVSLFLWQSYSGKLFSTAGLVLSLAGFIQLEISGLFDRISKEYDDLQKYPFGPPSFITRKIINNIERPFMTFLTNKLFVSYYTGFYLIIIGIILQALGVWI
;
A
#
# COMPACT_ATOMS: atom_id res chain seq x y z
N MET A 1 1.26 -10.43 14.78
CA MET A 1 0.54 -9.30 14.15
C MET A 1 0.66 -9.26 12.62
N LYS A 2 1.83 -9.45 12.01
CA LYS A 2 2.09 -9.29 10.56
C LYS A 2 1.33 -10.19 9.54
N ILE A 3 0.44 -11.10 9.95
CA ILE A 3 -0.30 -11.98 9.02
C ILE A 3 -1.68 -11.40 8.74
N ALA A 4 -2.40 -10.97 9.78
CA ALA A 4 -3.73 -10.35 9.65
C ALA A 4 -3.66 -9.04 8.83
N GLU A 5 -2.66 -8.20 9.08
CA GLU A 5 -2.43 -6.94 8.33
C GLU A 5 -2.20 -7.19 6.84
N LYS A 6 -1.52 -8.28 6.47
CA LYS A 6 -1.31 -8.65 5.06
C LYS A 6 -2.60 -9.05 4.37
N TYR A 7 -3.43 -9.84 5.03
CA TYR A 7 -4.75 -10.20 4.50
C TYR A 7 -5.65 -8.97 4.36
N LEU A 8 -5.62 -8.09 5.36
CA LEU A 8 -6.37 -6.84 5.35
C LEU A 8 -5.94 -5.96 4.16
N LEU A 9 -4.64 -5.79 3.93
CA LEU A 9 -4.12 -5.04 2.77
C LEU A 9 -4.59 -5.64 1.45
N ILE A 10 -4.54 -6.96 1.30
CA ILE A 10 -5.01 -7.65 0.08
C ILE A 10 -6.51 -7.39 -0.13
N ILE A 11 -7.31 -7.50 0.93
CA ILE A 11 -8.75 -7.25 0.88
C ILE A 11 -9.03 -5.80 0.46
N LEU A 12 -8.31 -4.80 1.01
CA LEU A 12 -8.49 -3.40 0.63
C LEU A 12 -8.13 -3.13 -0.84
N ILE A 13 -7.08 -3.77 -1.35
CA ILE A 13 -6.71 -3.65 -2.77
C ILE A 13 -7.81 -4.25 -3.66
N ILE A 14 -8.36 -5.42 -3.29
CA ILE A 14 -9.46 -6.05 -4.03
C ILE A 14 -10.70 -5.14 -4.02
N ILE A 15 -11.09 -4.62 -2.85
CA ILE A 15 -12.22 -3.71 -2.71
C ILE A 15 -12.01 -2.46 -3.58
N THR A 16 -10.81 -1.87 -3.54
CA THR A 16 -10.49 -0.70 -4.38
C THR A 16 -10.63 -1.05 -5.86
N SER A 17 -10.09 -2.19 -6.30
CA SER A 17 -10.18 -2.62 -7.69
C SER A 17 -11.62 -2.80 -8.16
N ILE A 18 -12.49 -3.34 -7.29
CA ILE A 18 -13.92 -3.49 -7.56
C ILE A 18 -14.59 -2.11 -7.66
N LEU A 19 -14.31 -1.20 -6.72
CA LEU A 19 -14.88 0.15 -6.71
C LEU A 19 -14.48 0.95 -7.95
N VAL A 20 -13.21 0.87 -8.38
CA VAL A 20 -12.74 1.50 -9.62
C VAL A 20 -13.44 0.91 -10.84
N PHE A 21 -13.62 -0.40 -10.89
CA PHE A 21 -14.30 -1.05 -12.00
C PHE A 21 -15.77 -0.65 -12.09
N ILE A 22 -16.50 -0.66 -10.96
CA ILE A 22 -17.89 -0.19 -10.90
C ILE A 22 -17.95 1.31 -11.23
N GLY A 23 -17.01 2.11 -10.74
CA GLY A 23 -16.88 3.53 -11.06
C GLY A 23 -16.74 3.78 -12.56
N LEU A 24 -15.86 3.03 -13.24
CA LEU A 24 -15.68 3.08 -14.69
C LEU A 24 -16.94 2.68 -15.46
N VAL A 25 -17.60 1.59 -15.08
CA VAL A 25 -18.86 1.16 -15.72
C VAL A 25 -19.96 2.20 -15.49
N SER A 26 -20.01 2.82 -14.31
CA SER A 26 -20.99 3.86 -14.00
C SER A 26 -20.79 5.15 -14.80
N LEU A 27 -19.57 5.46 -15.27
CA LEU A 27 -19.37 6.59 -16.19
C LEU A 27 -20.20 6.46 -17.47
N PHE A 28 -20.41 5.23 -17.95
CA PHE A 28 -21.14 4.97 -19.20
C PHE A 28 -22.65 4.79 -18.98
N LEU A 29 -23.06 4.27 -17.82
CA LEU A 29 -24.46 3.96 -17.54
C LEU A 29 -25.15 5.03 -16.70
N TRP A 30 -24.52 5.48 -15.61
CA TRP A 30 -25.10 6.32 -14.57
C TRP A 30 -24.10 7.37 -14.04
N GLN A 31 -24.05 8.50 -14.73
CA GLN A 31 -23.08 9.58 -14.49
C GLN A 31 -23.13 10.13 -13.04
N SER A 32 -24.30 10.19 -12.41
CA SER A 32 -24.48 10.84 -11.10
C SER A 32 -23.81 10.14 -9.91
N TYR A 33 -23.46 8.85 -10.02
CA TYR A 33 -22.86 8.08 -8.91
C TYR A 33 -21.36 7.82 -9.07
N SER A 34 -20.81 8.11 -10.26
CA SER A 34 -19.43 7.75 -10.59
C SER A 34 -18.41 8.48 -9.71
N GLY A 35 -18.55 9.80 -9.55
CA GLY A 35 -17.64 10.59 -8.72
C GLY A 35 -17.56 10.12 -7.27
N LYS A 36 -18.69 9.71 -6.67
CA LYS A 36 -18.74 9.16 -5.31
C LYS A 36 -17.97 7.84 -5.19
N LEU A 37 -18.08 6.97 -6.20
CA LEU A 37 -17.37 5.68 -6.23
C LEU A 37 -15.87 5.85 -6.43
N PHE A 38 -15.45 6.81 -7.25
CA PHE A 38 -14.02 7.16 -7.40
C PHE A 38 -13.44 7.78 -6.13
N SER A 39 -14.22 8.63 -5.45
CA SER A 39 -13.83 9.22 -4.17
C SER A 39 -13.67 8.18 -3.06
N THR A 40 -14.60 7.23 -2.95
CA THR A 40 -14.49 6.13 -1.98
C THR A 40 -13.37 5.16 -2.32
N ALA A 41 -13.16 4.83 -3.61
CA ALA A 41 -12.02 4.04 -4.05
C ALA A 41 -10.68 4.71 -3.67
N GLY A 42 -10.56 6.02 -3.86
CA GLY A 42 -9.38 6.80 -3.50
C GLY A 42 -9.08 6.72 -1.99
N LEU A 43 -10.10 6.90 -1.15
CA LEU A 43 -9.96 6.78 0.32
C LEU A 43 -9.51 5.38 0.76
N VAL A 44 -10.14 4.33 0.22
CA VAL A 44 -9.80 2.94 0.54
C VAL A 44 -8.37 2.62 0.09
N LEU A 45 -7.95 3.15 -1.06
CA LEU A 45 -6.59 2.99 -1.57
C LEU A 45 -5.54 3.71 -0.71
N SER A 46 -5.84 4.93 -0.25
CA SER A 46 -4.97 5.66 0.66
C SER A 46 -4.83 4.93 2.01
N LEU A 47 -5.93 4.40 2.56
CA LEU A 47 -5.90 3.55 3.76
C LEU A 47 -5.05 2.29 3.55
N ALA A 48 -5.19 1.63 2.39
CA ALA A 48 -4.36 0.48 2.03
C ALA A 48 -2.86 0.85 1.97
N GLY A 49 -2.55 2.05 1.45
CA GLY A 49 -1.20 2.59 1.42
C GLY A 49 -0.62 2.85 2.82
N PHE A 50 -1.42 3.40 3.74
CA PHE A 50 -0.98 3.58 5.14
C PHE A 50 -0.66 2.24 5.83
N ILE A 51 -1.53 1.25 5.66
CA ILE A 51 -1.32 -0.09 6.23
C ILE A 51 -0.10 -0.76 5.57
N GLN A 52 0.12 -0.54 4.28
CA GLN A 52 1.34 -1.00 3.60
C GLN A 52 2.60 -0.39 4.22
N LEU A 53 2.58 0.91 4.51
CA LEU A 53 3.71 1.61 5.11
C LEU A 53 4.03 1.07 6.51
N GLU A 54 2.99 0.77 7.31
CA GLU A 54 3.12 0.11 8.60
C GLU A 54 3.75 -1.28 8.47
N ILE A 55 3.24 -2.13 7.56
CA ILE A 55 3.78 -3.48 7.33
C ILE A 55 5.24 -3.43 6.83
N SER A 56 5.56 -2.44 6.00
CA SER A 56 6.91 -2.24 5.45
C SER A 56 7.92 -1.74 6.50
N GLY A 57 7.45 -1.33 7.69
CA GLY A 57 8.30 -0.83 8.76
C GLY A 57 8.84 0.58 8.48
N LEU A 58 8.18 1.38 7.64
CA LEU A 58 8.58 2.77 7.41
C LEU A 58 8.48 3.57 8.72
N PHE A 59 7.44 3.39 9.52
CA PHE A 59 7.32 4.06 10.82
C PHE A 59 8.40 3.61 11.81
N ASP A 60 8.76 2.33 11.82
CA ASP A 60 9.90 1.83 12.61
C ASP A 60 11.23 2.48 12.17
N ARG A 61 11.39 2.75 10.87
CA ARG A 61 12.58 3.37 10.32
C ARG A 61 12.62 4.87 10.58
N ILE A 62 11.51 5.57 10.43
CA ILE A 62 11.38 6.99 10.76
C ILE A 62 11.56 7.18 12.27
N SER A 63 10.88 6.41 13.12
CA SER A 63 11.11 6.48 14.57
C SER A 63 12.58 6.22 14.90
N LYS A 64 13.23 5.22 14.32
CA LYS A 64 14.68 5.02 14.54
C LYS A 64 15.58 6.15 14.05
N GLU A 65 15.25 6.78 12.92
CA GLU A 65 16.03 7.88 12.35
C GLU A 65 15.87 9.16 13.17
N TYR A 66 14.70 9.37 13.79
CA TYR A 66 14.39 10.57 14.57
C TYR A 66 14.52 10.38 16.10
N ASP A 67 14.53 9.14 16.62
CA ASP A 67 14.76 8.82 18.05
C ASP A 67 16.23 8.55 18.40
N ASP A 68 17.17 8.56 17.44
CA ASP A 68 18.54 8.15 17.75
C ASP A 68 19.64 8.87 16.99
N LEU A 69 20.18 9.91 17.63
CA LEU A 69 21.38 10.61 17.19
C LEU A 69 22.70 9.83 17.47
N GLN A 70 22.69 8.58 17.99
CA GLN A 70 23.91 7.87 18.39
C GLN A 70 24.04 6.33 18.16
N LYS A 71 23.02 5.56 17.73
CA LYS A 71 23.00 4.09 18.04
C LYS A 71 23.29 3.03 16.96
N TYR A 72 23.62 3.34 15.70
CA TYR A 72 23.90 2.27 14.70
C TYR A 72 25.28 2.33 14.01
N PRO A 73 26.38 1.93 14.69
CA PRO A 73 27.69 1.79 14.05
C PRO A 73 27.89 0.54 13.18
N PHE A 74 27.01 -0.48 13.23
CA PHE A 74 27.22 -1.79 12.55
C PHE A 74 26.11 -2.23 11.58
N GLY A 75 25.30 -1.29 11.07
CA GLY A 75 24.35 -1.55 9.99
C GLY A 75 23.00 -2.18 10.41
N PRO A 76 22.01 -2.21 9.49
CA PRO A 76 20.61 -2.49 9.81
C PRO A 76 20.35 -3.95 10.23
N PRO A 77 19.33 -4.19 11.07
CA PRO A 77 19.11 -5.47 11.75
C PRO A 77 18.80 -6.63 10.79
N SER A 78 19.47 -7.76 11.06
CA SER A 78 19.56 -9.01 10.26
C SER A 78 18.24 -9.73 9.94
N PHE A 79 17.11 -9.33 10.52
CA PHE A 79 15.81 -9.93 10.21
C PHE A 79 15.29 -9.54 8.81
N ILE A 80 15.72 -8.40 8.28
CA ILE A 80 15.34 -7.92 6.95
C ILE A 80 16.06 -8.75 5.88
N THR A 81 17.34 -9.04 6.10
CA THR A 81 18.20 -9.80 5.18
C THR A 81 17.78 -11.28 5.07
N ARG A 82 17.34 -11.91 6.17
CA ARG A 82 16.84 -13.31 6.12
C ARG A 82 15.57 -13.48 5.27
N LYS A 83 14.71 -12.47 5.16
CA LYS A 83 13.48 -12.56 4.35
C LYS A 83 13.76 -12.53 2.84
N ILE A 84 14.84 -11.87 2.43
CA ILE A 84 15.22 -11.72 1.00
C ILE A 84 15.86 -13.02 0.47
N ILE A 85 16.56 -13.76 1.33
CA ILE A 85 17.32 -14.97 0.94
C ILE A 85 16.45 -16.24 0.95
N ASN A 86 15.36 -16.28 1.72
CA ASN A 86 14.64 -17.52 2.02
C ASN A 86 13.70 -18.08 0.92
N ASN A 87 13.56 -17.46 -0.26
CA ASN A 87 12.58 -17.95 -1.26
C ASN A 87 13.04 -17.75 -2.71
N ILE A 88 14.03 -18.53 -3.12
CA ILE A 88 14.52 -18.59 -4.51
C ILE A 88 13.57 -19.41 -5.42
N GLU A 89 12.74 -20.30 -4.85
CA GLU A 89 11.90 -21.25 -5.61
C GLU A 89 10.60 -20.65 -6.18
N ARG A 90 10.23 -19.41 -5.81
CA ARG A 90 8.97 -18.78 -6.27
C ARG A 90 9.20 -17.33 -6.73
N PRO A 91 9.87 -17.09 -7.86
CA PRO A 91 10.34 -15.77 -8.27
C PRO A 91 9.21 -14.72 -8.39
N PHE A 92 8.02 -15.12 -8.88
CA PHE A 92 6.88 -14.21 -9.01
C PHE A 92 6.30 -13.81 -7.64
N MET A 93 6.14 -14.76 -6.72
CA MET A 93 5.67 -14.47 -5.36
C MET A 93 6.71 -13.67 -4.58
N THR A 94 7.99 -13.96 -4.75
CA THR A 94 9.08 -13.20 -4.12
C THR A 94 9.15 -11.77 -4.66
N PHE A 95 8.96 -11.57 -5.97
CA PHE A 95 8.86 -10.25 -6.58
C PHE A 95 7.65 -9.46 -6.06
N LEU A 96 6.47 -10.07 -6.07
CA LEU A 96 5.24 -9.46 -5.56
C LEU A 96 5.40 -9.09 -4.08
N THR A 97 5.99 -9.98 -3.29
CA THR A 97 6.21 -9.76 -1.85
C THR A 97 7.26 -8.67 -1.59
N ASN A 98 8.36 -8.64 -2.35
CA ASN A 98 9.38 -7.59 -2.21
C ASN A 98 8.81 -6.22 -2.62
N LYS A 99 8.03 -6.17 -3.69
CA LYS A 99 7.42 -4.92 -4.14
C LYS A 99 6.34 -4.44 -3.16
N LEU A 100 5.43 -5.31 -2.71
CA LEU A 100 4.33 -4.95 -1.82
C LEU A 100 4.72 -4.78 -0.35
N PHE A 101 5.73 -5.49 0.16
CA PHE A 101 5.98 -5.55 1.61
C PHE A 101 7.40 -5.16 2.04
N VAL A 102 8.32 -4.94 1.11
CA VAL A 102 9.71 -4.54 1.44
C VAL A 102 10.01 -3.11 0.98
N SER A 103 9.40 -2.67 -0.12
CA SER A 103 9.54 -1.28 -0.58
C SER A 103 8.51 -0.36 0.10
N TYR A 104 8.99 0.53 0.95
CA TYR A 104 8.17 1.59 1.56
C TYR A 104 7.64 2.59 0.52
N TYR A 105 8.33 2.73 -0.62
CA TYR A 105 7.86 3.57 -1.73
C TYR A 105 6.49 3.11 -2.25
N THR A 106 6.17 1.81 -2.15
CA THR A 106 4.92 1.28 -2.70
C THR A 106 3.69 1.79 -1.95
N GLY A 107 3.72 1.89 -0.62
CA GLY A 107 2.62 2.47 0.16
C GLY A 107 2.49 3.96 -0.04
N PHE A 108 3.62 4.66 -0.18
CA PHE A 108 3.63 6.08 -0.51
C PHE A 108 2.97 6.35 -1.88
N TYR A 109 3.31 5.55 -2.91
CA TYR A 109 2.66 5.66 -4.20
C TYR A 109 1.17 5.29 -4.14
N LEU A 110 0.77 4.29 -3.34
CA LEU A 110 -0.64 3.95 -3.14
C LEU A 110 -1.42 5.13 -2.54
N ILE A 111 -0.85 5.85 -1.57
CA ILE A 111 -1.46 7.06 -0.99
C ILE A 111 -1.61 8.16 -2.04
N ILE A 112 -0.55 8.44 -2.82
CA ILE A 112 -0.59 9.46 -3.87
C ILE A 112 -1.65 9.13 -4.92
N ILE A 113 -1.66 7.90 -5.42
CA ILE A 113 -2.65 7.45 -6.40
C ILE A 113 -4.06 7.53 -5.82
N GLY A 114 -4.24 7.17 -4.54
CA GLY A 114 -5.52 7.31 -3.84
C GLY A 114 -6.01 8.75 -3.78
N ILE A 115 -5.13 9.71 -3.47
CA ILE A 115 -5.46 11.14 -3.45
C ILE A 115 -5.81 11.67 -4.84
N ILE A 116 -5.04 11.28 -5.87
CA ILE A 116 -5.34 11.66 -7.26
C ILE A 116 -6.70 11.11 -7.68
N LEU A 117 -6.98 9.84 -7.36
CA LEU A 117 -8.26 9.20 -7.67
C LEU A 117 -9.42 9.87 -6.94
N GLN A 118 -9.20 10.27 -5.69
CA GLN A 118 -10.18 10.99 -4.89
C GLN A 118 -10.46 12.38 -5.48
N ALA A 119 -9.41 13.09 -5.91
CA ALA A 119 -9.54 14.37 -6.59
C ALA A 119 -10.34 14.22 -7.89
N LEU A 120 -10.02 13.21 -8.73
CA LEU A 120 -10.79 12.93 -9.94
C LEU A 120 -12.27 12.68 -9.64
N GLY A 121 -12.58 11.95 -8.57
CA GLY A 121 -13.97 11.71 -8.15
C GLY A 121 -14.75 12.96 -7.73
N VAL A 122 -14.08 14.07 -7.41
CA VAL A 122 -14.74 15.36 -7.13
C VAL A 122 -15.09 16.11 -8.42
N TRP A 123 -14.32 15.90 -9.48
CA TRP A 123 -14.49 16.59 -10.77
C TRP A 123 -15.34 15.81 -11.78
N ILE A 124 -15.66 14.55 -11.50
CA ILE A 124 -16.57 13.68 -12.26
C ILE A 124 -17.99 13.81 -11.72
#